data_AF-A0ABD3X7L9-F1
#
_entry.id   AF-A0ABD3X7L9-F1
#
_cell.length_a   1.000
_cell.length_b   1.000
_cell.length_c   1.000
_cell.angle_alpha   90.00
_cell.angle_beta   90.00
_cell.angle_gamma   90.00
#
_symmetry.space_group_name_H-M   'P 1'
#
loop_
_entity.id
_entity.type
_entity.pdbx_description
1 polymer ?
#
loop_
_entity_poly.entity_id
_entity_poly.type
_entity_poly.pdbx_seq_one_letter_code
_entity_poly.pdbx_strand_id
1 'polypeptide(L)'
;MEDLGLLSSLDELDLFVLHFVFLPRIQRSLDEFCNQWNYHGLSSVGHQSHLALWIQGALLHLDNIGHDPINMETFGVDHTGPIGEIETENNVQVPFINVLLNPDALNHLQTLCDPLSDDGNHGINHFLNVKSVGTQLLASL
;
A
#
# COMPACT_ATOMS: atom_id res chain seq x y z
N MET A 1 -8.51 18.25 1.22
CA MET A 1 -8.67 18.50 -0.23
C MET A 1 -10.12 18.72 -0.61
N GLU A 2 -11.04 17.90 -0.09
CA GLU A 2 -12.48 18.04 -0.34
C GLU A 2 -13.02 19.39 0.16
N ASP A 3 -12.65 19.82 1.36
CA ASP A 3 -13.06 21.13 1.91
C ASP A 3 -12.59 22.34 1.07
N LEU A 4 -11.56 22.14 0.25
CA LEU A 4 -11.01 23.16 -0.65
C LEU A 4 -11.63 23.07 -2.06
N GLY A 5 -12.54 22.12 -2.30
CA GLY A 5 -13.11 21.84 -3.63
C GLY A 5 -12.11 21.25 -4.63
N LEU A 6 -10.95 20.77 -4.17
CA LEU A 6 -9.90 20.21 -5.04
C LEU A 6 -10.13 18.74 -5.37
N LEU A 7 -10.87 18.03 -4.51
CA LEU A 7 -11.19 16.61 -4.63
C LEU A 7 -12.71 16.45 -4.47
N SER A 8 -13.33 15.69 -5.37
CA SER A 8 -14.73 15.28 -5.32
C SER A 8 -14.80 13.75 -5.29
N SER A 9 -15.33 13.20 -4.20
CA SER A 9 -15.58 11.75 -4.06
C SER A 9 -16.65 11.20 -5.01
N LEU A 10 -17.39 12.08 -5.70
CA LEU A 10 -18.37 11.73 -6.71
C LEU A 10 -17.82 11.83 -8.14
N ASP A 11 -16.60 12.34 -8.32
CA ASP A 11 -15.96 12.43 -9.63
C ASP A 11 -15.05 11.22 -9.87
N GLU A 12 -15.31 10.47 -10.93
CA GLU A 12 -14.55 9.25 -11.24
C GLU A 12 -13.09 9.55 -11.59
N LEU A 13 -12.81 10.70 -12.21
CA LEU A 13 -11.44 11.11 -12.52
C LEU A 13 -10.67 11.36 -11.21
N ASP A 14 -11.29 12.04 -10.27
CA ASP A 14 -10.70 12.32 -8.96
C ASP A 14 -10.39 11.03 -8.19
N LEU A 15 -11.30 10.06 -8.19
CA LEU A 15 -11.06 8.75 -7.59
C LEU A 15 -9.92 7.99 -8.30
N PHE A 16 -9.87 8.04 -9.63
CA PHE A 16 -8.78 7.46 -10.42
C PHE A 16 -7.42 8.06 -10.03
N VAL A 17 -7.33 9.39 -10.02
CA VAL A 17 -6.09 10.10 -9.70
C VAL A 17 -5.68 9.85 -8.24
N LEU A 18 -6.66 9.77 -7.34
CA LEU A 18 -6.42 9.41 -5.95
C LEU A 18 -5.75 8.04 -5.83
N HIS A 19 -6.27 7.02 -6.50
CA HIS A 19 -5.67 5.69 -6.51
C HIS A 19 -4.30 5.69 -7.19
N PHE A 20 -4.14 6.37 -8.32
CA PHE A 20 -2.86 6.45 -9.03
C PHE A 20 -1.74 7.01 -8.14
N VAL A 21 -2.03 8.06 -7.36
CA VAL A 21 -1.02 8.72 -6.52
C VAL A 21 -0.85 8.05 -5.17
N PHE A 22 -1.94 7.79 -4.45
CA PHE A 22 -1.89 7.43 -3.04
C PHE A 22 -1.77 5.93 -2.78
N LEU A 23 -2.29 5.07 -3.67
CA LEU A 23 -2.15 3.62 -3.50
C LEU A 23 -0.67 3.18 -3.43
N PRO A 24 0.24 3.58 -4.35
CA PRO A 24 1.65 3.21 -4.24
C PRO A 24 2.33 3.84 -3.02
N ARG A 25 1.92 5.03 -2.59
CA ARG A 25 2.45 5.69 -1.38
C ARG A 25 2.06 4.96 -0.10
N ILE A 26 0.79 4.52 -0.01
CA ILE A 26 0.29 3.72 1.11
C ILE A 26 1.05 2.40 1.16
N GLN A 27 1.18 1.71 0.01
CA GLN A 27 1.95 0.46 -0.06
C GLN A 27 3.39 0.66 0.43
N ARG A 28 4.10 1.67 -0.07
CA ARG A 28 5.46 1.97 0.41
C ARG A 28 5.50 2.23 1.92
N SER A 29 4.53 2.96 2.46
CA SER A 29 4.47 3.24 3.90
C SER A 29 4.24 1.97 4.72
N LEU A 30 3.41 1.05 4.22
CA LEU A 30 3.20 -0.26 4.83
C LEU A 30 4.46 -1.12 4.76
N ASP A 31 5.16 -1.12 3.62
CA ASP A 31 6.42 -1.84 3.46
C ASP A 31 7.50 -1.31 4.41
N GLU A 32 7.62 0.02 4.51
CA GLU A 32 8.52 0.69 5.46
C GLU A 32 8.15 0.35 6.91
N PHE A 33 6.86 0.38 7.26
CA PHE A 33 6.38 0.00 8.58
C PHE A 33 6.74 -1.45 8.91
N CYS A 34 6.42 -2.40 8.02
CA CYS A 34 6.75 -3.81 8.19
C CYS A 34 8.26 -4.02 8.37
N ASN A 35 9.08 -3.34 7.56
CA ASN A 35 10.53 -3.41 7.69
C ASN A 35 11.00 -2.86 9.05
N GLN A 36 10.58 -1.66 9.44
CA GLN A 36 10.95 -1.11 10.74
C GLN A 36 10.47 -2.01 11.88
N TRP A 37 9.24 -2.50 11.80
CA TRP A 37 8.66 -3.37 12.81
C TRP A 37 9.43 -4.69 12.96
N ASN A 38 9.77 -5.33 11.85
CA ASN A 38 10.44 -6.63 11.86
C ASN A 38 11.89 -6.56 12.33
N TYR A 39 12.59 -5.45 12.02
CA TYR A 39 14.02 -5.30 12.28
C TYR A 39 14.37 -4.41 13.49
N HIS A 40 13.43 -3.63 14.06
CA HIS A 40 13.75 -2.84 15.26
C HIS A 40 13.93 -3.73 16.48
N GLY A 41 14.93 -3.39 17.30
CA GLY A 41 15.17 -4.05 18.58
C GLY A 41 14.15 -3.64 19.63
N LEU A 42 13.60 -4.62 20.34
CA LEU A 42 12.67 -4.42 21.44
C LEU A 42 13.42 -4.25 22.76
N SER A 43 13.14 -3.19 23.50
CA SER A 43 13.79 -2.89 24.79
C SER A 43 13.48 -3.93 25.87
N SER A 44 12.31 -4.58 25.80
CA SER A 44 11.86 -5.61 26.75
C SER A 44 12.58 -6.95 26.63
N VAL A 45 13.29 -7.20 25.52
CA VAL A 45 13.97 -8.47 25.21
C VAL A 45 15.42 -8.23 24.82
N GLY A 46 16.08 -7.29 25.50
CA GLY A 46 17.52 -7.07 25.32
C GLY A 46 17.92 -6.56 23.93
N HIS A 47 17.06 -5.78 23.28
CA HIS A 47 17.26 -5.21 21.93
C HIS A 47 17.26 -6.24 20.79
N GLN A 48 16.70 -7.44 21.01
CA GLN A 48 16.43 -8.37 19.92
C GLN A 48 15.22 -7.89 19.08
N SER A 49 15.28 -8.04 17.76
CA SER A 49 14.16 -7.70 16.89
C SER A 49 13.09 -8.79 16.84
N HIS A 50 11.89 -8.45 16.40
CA HIS A 50 10.82 -9.42 16.18
C HIS A 50 11.28 -10.57 15.27
N LEU A 51 12.01 -10.24 14.20
CA LEU A 51 12.59 -11.24 13.32
C LEU A 51 13.61 -12.13 14.03
N ALA A 52 14.51 -11.55 14.83
CA ALA A 52 15.52 -12.31 15.55
C ALA A 52 14.88 -13.28 16.56
N LEU A 53 13.86 -12.82 17.29
CA LEU A 53 13.10 -13.65 18.23
C LEU A 53 12.39 -14.81 17.52
N TRP A 54 11.77 -14.55 16.37
CA TRP A 54 11.09 -15.60 15.61
C TRP A 54 12.08 -16.62 15.06
N ILE A 55 13.22 -16.19 14.50
CA ILE A 55 14.29 -17.10 14.06
C ILE A 55 14.79 -17.94 15.24
N GLN A 56 15.03 -17.32 16.40
CA GLN A 56 15.44 -18.02 17.61
C GLN A 56 14.39 -19.06 18.04
N GLY A 57 13.11 -18.68 18.04
CA GLY A 57 12.00 -19.59 18.32
C GLY A 57 11.96 -20.76 17.33
N ALA A 58 12.03 -20.49 16.03
CA ALA A 58 12.04 -21.51 14.99
C ALA A 58 13.21 -22.49 15.18
N LEU A 59 14.43 -21.99 15.40
CA LEU A 59 15.64 -22.80 15.64
C LEU A 59 15.49 -23.74 16.86
N LEU A 60 14.87 -23.27 17.95
CA LEU A 60 14.65 -24.08 19.15
C LEU A 60 13.65 -25.22 18.95
N HIS A 61 12.76 -25.13 17.95
CA HIS A 61 11.74 -26.15 17.67
C HIS A 61 12.08 -27.06 16.49
N LEU A 62 13.24 -26.89 15.84
CA LEU A 62 13.69 -27.70 14.70
C LEU A 62 13.83 -29.20 15.02
N ASP A 63 14.08 -29.58 16.27
CA ASP A 63 14.13 -31.01 16.66
C ASP A 63 12.75 -31.71 16.57
N ASN A 64 11.64 -30.96 16.53
CA ASN A 64 10.27 -31.50 16.43
C ASN A 64 9.64 -31.34 15.04
N ILE A 65 10.20 -30.50 14.17
CA ILE A 65 9.69 -30.18 12.84
C ILE A 65 10.76 -30.61 11.85
N GLY A 66 10.72 -31.88 11.44
CA GLY A 66 11.83 -32.50 10.70
C GLY A 66 12.34 -31.63 9.55
N HIS A 67 13.60 -31.22 9.62
CA HIS A 67 14.45 -30.66 8.54
C HIS A 67 13.87 -29.63 7.54
N ASP A 68 12.68 -29.08 7.76
CA ASP A 68 12.12 -28.08 6.86
C ASP A 68 12.86 -26.75 7.05
N PRO A 69 13.36 -26.14 5.96
CA PRO A 69 14.06 -24.87 6.05
C PRO A 69 13.11 -23.77 6.57
N ILE A 70 13.65 -22.88 7.40
CA ILE A 70 12.92 -21.70 7.89
C ILE A 70 12.42 -20.89 6.68
N ASN A 71 11.09 -20.84 6.49
CA ASN A 71 10.49 -20.07 5.42
C ASN A 71 10.21 -18.62 5.89
N MET A 72 10.95 -17.66 5.34
CA MET A 72 10.77 -16.25 5.66
C MET A 72 9.39 -15.70 5.25
N GLU A 73 8.74 -16.31 4.26
CA GLU A 73 7.41 -15.89 3.80
C GLU A 73 6.28 -16.21 4.79
N THR A 74 6.53 -17.11 5.75
CA THR A 74 5.55 -17.43 6.81
C THR A 74 5.82 -16.67 8.11
N PHE A 75 6.80 -15.78 8.14
CA PHE A 75 7.07 -14.94 9.31
C PHE A 75 5.84 -14.11 9.67
N GLY A 76 5.38 -14.24 10.92
CA GLY A 76 4.20 -13.52 11.43
C GLY A 76 2.84 -14.12 11.02
N VAL A 77 2.83 -15.21 10.24
CA VAL A 77 1.59 -15.91 9.87
C VAL A 77 1.21 -16.90 10.96
N ASP A 78 0.05 -16.72 11.58
CA ASP A 78 -0.53 -17.70 12.49
C ASP A 78 -1.43 -18.68 11.73
N HIS A 79 -0.85 -19.80 11.30
CA HIS A 79 -1.58 -20.87 10.61
C HIS A 79 -2.62 -21.58 11.49
N THR A 80 -2.55 -21.41 12.81
CA THR A 80 -3.47 -22.02 13.78
C THR A 80 -4.50 -21.03 14.31
N GLY A 81 -4.35 -19.76 13.97
CA GLY A 81 -5.24 -18.69 14.36
C GLY A 81 -6.58 -18.79 13.63
N PRO A 82 -7.64 -18.20 14.20
CA PRO A 82 -8.90 -18.08 13.49
C PRO A 82 -8.68 -17.27 12.19
N ILE A 83 -9.12 -17.81 11.06
CA ILE A 83 -9.20 -17.04 9.83
C ILE A 83 -10.29 -15.98 10.07
N GLY A 84 -9.91 -14.71 10.11
CA GLY A 84 -10.89 -13.62 10.18
C GLY A 84 -11.79 -13.69 8.94
N GLU A 85 -13.10 -13.79 9.13
CA GLU A 85 -14.04 -13.59 8.03
C GLU A 85 -13.93 -12.13 7.58
N ILE A 86 -13.76 -11.93 6.27
CA ILE A 86 -13.87 -10.59 5.70
C ILE A 86 -15.33 -10.16 5.91
N GLU A 87 -15.58 -9.19 6.78
CA GLU A 87 -16.89 -8.55 6.89
C GLU A 87 -17.18 -7.80 5.59
N THR A 88 -17.86 -8.47 4.66
CA THR A 88 -18.32 -7.88 3.40
C THR A 88 -19.63 -7.11 3.58
N GLU A 89 -20.33 -7.30 4.70
CA GLU A 89 -21.60 -6.63 5.05
C GLU A 89 -21.38 -5.37 5.91
N ASN A 90 -20.26 -4.68 5.75
CA ASN A 90 -19.94 -3.48 6.54
C ASN A 90 -20.56 -2.17 5.99
N ASN A 91 -21.55 -2.27 5.08
CA ASN A 91 -22.20 -1.14 4.39
C ASN A 91 -21.24 -0.16 3.67
N VAL A 92 -19.95 -0.49 3.52
CA VAL A 92 -18.98 0.33 2.79
C VAL A 92 -19.10 0.00 1.31
N GLN A 93 -19.63 0.94 0.54
CA GLN A 93 -19.68 0.85 -0.92
C GLN A 93 -18.52 1.64 -1.51
N VAL A 94 -17.50 0.96 -2.02
CA VAL A 94 -16.42 1.60 -2.80
C VAL A 94 -16.88 1.63 -4.26
N PRO A 95 -17.09 2.82 -4.86
CA PRO A 95 -17.49 2.92 -6.27
C PRO A 95 -16.44 2.28 -7.18
N PHE A 96 -16.88 1.53 -8.17
CA PHE A 96 -15.98 1.04 -9.22
C PHE A 96 -15.55 2.23 -10.09
N ILE A 97 -14.24 2.40 -10.28
CA ILE A 97 -13.72 3.47 -11.13
C ILE A 97 -13.87 3.03 -12.59
N ASN A 98 -14.76 3.67 -13.34
CA ASN A 98 -15.01 3.37 -14.76
C ASN A 98 -14.10 4.16 -15.72
N VAL A 99 -13.12 4.90 -15.21
CA VAL A 99 -12.17 5.66 -16.03
C VAL A 99 -11.28 4.69 -16.82
N LEU A 100 -11.69 4.39 -18.04
CA LEU A 100 -10.92 3.62 -19.02
C LEU A 100 -9.93 4.55 -19.73
N LEU A 101 -8.81 4.87 -19.08
CA LEU A 101 -7.68 5.43 -19.82
C LEU A 101 -7.12 4.35 -20.74
N ASN A 102 -6.90 4.70 -22.00
CA ASN A 102 -6.20 3.79 -22.90
C ASN A 102 -4.76 3.54 -22.35
N PRO A 103 -4.14 2.40 -22.68
CA PRO A 103 -2.80 2.07 -22.16
C PRO A 103 -1.74 3.13 -22.48
N ASP A 104 -1.87 3.84 -23.61
CA ASP A 104 -0.94 4.91 -24.00
C ASP A 104 -1.05 6.13 -23.10
N ALA A 105 -2.27 6.52 -22.71
CA ALA A 105 -2.56 7.60 -21.77
C ALA A 105 -2.06 7.25 -20.37
N LEU A 106 -2.23 5.99 -19.93
CA LEU A 106 -1.66 5.53 -18.66
C LEU A 106 -0.13 5.57 -18.67
N ASN A 107 0.51 5.08 -19.73
CA ASN A 107 1.95 5.18 -19.89
C ASN A 107 2.41 6.65 -19.90
N HIS A 108 1.66 7.52 -20.55
CA HIS A 108 1.95 8.95 -20.55
C HIS A 108 1.90 9.53 -19.13
N LEU A 109 0.86 9.24 -18.35
CA LEU A 109 0.75 9.68 -16.96
C LEU A 109 1.90 9.15 -16.08
N GLN A 110 2.28 7.88 -16.25
CA GLN A 110 3.41 7.28 -15.53
C GLN A 110 4.76 7.93 -15.88
N THR A 111 4.96 8.36 -17.12
CA THR A 111 6.18 9.10 -17.50
C THR A 111 6.22 10.54 -16.96
N LEU A 112 5.06 11.15 -16.75
CA LEU A 112 4.94 12.53 -16.28
C LEU A 112 5.03 12.67 -14.76
N CYS A 113 4.61 11.65 -14.02
CA CYS A 113 4.52 11.69 -12.58
C CYS A 113 5.05 10.38 -12.00
N ASP A 114 6.11 10.47 -11.20
CA ASP A 114 6.49 9.40 -10.27
C ASP A 114 5.70 9.58 -8.96
N PRO A 115 4.70 8.74 -8.68
CA PRO A 115 3.89 8.84 -7.46
C PRO A 115 4.70 8.70 -6.19
N LEU A 116 5.91 8.12 -6.23
CA LEU A 116 6.74 7.89 -5.05
C LEU A 116 7.71 9.04 -4.76
N SER A 117 7.99 9.89 -5.74
CA SER A 117 8.87 11.05 -5.55
C SER A 117 8.33 12.02 -4.49
N ASP A 118 9.21 12.58 -3.66
CA ASP A 118 8.81 13.59 -2.68
C ASP A 118 8.53 14.93 -3.37
N ASP A 119 7.28 15.38 -3.31
CA ASP A 119 6.84 16.68 -3.84
C ASP A 119 6.85 17.79 -2.78
N GLY A 120 7.31 17.49 -1.55
CA GLY A 120 7.28 18.40 -0.41
C GLY A 120 5.86 18.70 0.10
N ASN A 121 4.85 18.02 -0.45
CA ASN A 121 3.44 18.27 -0.15
C ASN A 121 2.67 16.95 -0.08
N HIS A 122 3.27 15.89 0.46
CA HIS A 122 2.61 14.60 0.74
C HIS A 122 1.88 13.96 -0.46
N GLY A 123 2.26 14.28 -1.69
CA GLY A 123 1.59 13.79 -2.90
C GLY A 123 0.41 14.64 -3.39
N ILE A 124 0.10 15.75 -2.72
CA ILE A 124 -0.95 16.68 -3.16
C ILE A 124 -0.59 17.33 -4.51
N ASN A 125 0.67 17.69 -4.74
CA ASN A 125 1.06 18.32 -6.00
C ASN A 125 0.99 17.31 -7.16
N HIS A 126 1.36 16.06 -6.91
CA HIS A 126 1.17 14.96 -7.86
C HIS A 126 -0.29 14.74 -8.22
N PHE A 127 -1.18 14.74 -7.21
CA PHE A 127 -2.62 14.65 -7.44
C PHE A 127 -3.11 15.77 -8.37
N LEU A 128 -2.76 17.02 -8.08
CA LEU A 128 -3.18 18.16 -8.89
C LEU A 128 -2.62 18.11 -10.32
N ASN A 129 -1.36 17.69 -10.49
CA ASN A 129 -0.72 17.56 -11.79
C ASN A 129 -1.39 16.48 -12.65
N VAL A 130 -1.55 15.27 -12.10
CA VAL A 130 -2.18 14.14 -12.80
C VAL A 130 -3.65 14.46 -13.12
N LYS A 131 -4.39 15.13 -12.21
CA LYS A 131 -5.75 15.62 -12.47
C LYS A 131 -5.79 16.62 -13.62
N SER A 132 -4.88 17.60 -13.63
CA SER A 132 -4.78 18.57 -14.73
C SER A 132 -4.51 17.90 -16.08
N VAL A 133 -3.60 16.92 -16.14
CA VAL A 133 -3.31 16.19 -17.38
C VAL A 133 -4.48 15.29 -17.78
N GLY A 134 -5.09 14.58 -16.83
CA GLY A 134 -6.25 13.71 -17.07
C GLY A 134 -7.44 14.49 -17.64
N THR A 135 -7.74 15.68 -17.11
CA THR A 135 -8.80 16.54 -17.66
C THR A 135 -8.52 17.00 -19.09
N GLN A 136 -7.26 17.32 -19.43
CA GLN A 136 -6.87 17.70 -20.80
C GLN A 136 -7.02 16.55 -21.79
N LEU A 137 -6.64 15.33 -21.38
CA LEU A 137 -6.75 14.14 -22.22
C LEU A 137 -8.22 13.82 -22.51
N LEU A 138 -9.09 13.88 -21.50
CA LEU A 138 -10.53 13.66 -21.67
C LEU A 138 -11.22 14.75 -22.52
N ALA A 139 -10.74 16.00 -22.46
CA ALA A 139 -11.25 17.09 -23.29
C ALA A 139 -10.81 17.03 -24.77
N SER A 140 -9.81 16.21 -25.10
CA SER A 140 -9.27 16.04 -26.45
C SER A 140 -9.89 14.88 -27.24
N LEU A 141 -10.81 14.14 -26.63
CA LEU A 141 -11.61 13.06 -27.22
C LEU A 141 -12.98 13.58 -27.66
#